data_AF-A0A519TD28-F1
#
_entry.id   AF-A0A519TD28-F1
#
_cell.length_a   1.000
_cell.length_b   1.000
_cell.length_c   1.000
_cell.angle_alpha   90.00
_cell.angle_beta   90.00
_cell.angle_gamma   90.00
#
_symmetry.space_group_name_H-M   'P 1'
#
loop_
_entity.id
_entity.type
_entity.pdbx_description
1 polymer ?
#
loop_
_entity_poly.entity_id
_entity_poly.type
_entity_poly.pdbx_seq_one_letter_code
_entity_poly.pdbx_strand_id
1 'polypeptide(L)'
;LYDDIYVDYFFRRHEEFWREQGLIKLPAVRYATNMLICGEDLGMVPASVPGVMHQLGILGLNIQRMPSNPATEFGHPADAPYLSVVTTGSHDMSTLRGWWEEDRVRTQRYFETTLGHWRQLAPYYCEPWVVREVLNQHLQSPAMWAVFPLQDFLGMDNHLRRANPHDEQINVPSNPQHFWKYRLHLPLEELVEAVGFNEPVRALVEASGRGPAY
;
A
#
# COMPACT_ATOMS: atom_id res chain seq x y z
N LEU A 1 30.74 -12.00 -4.39
CA LEU A 1 31.64 -11.87 -3.22
C LEU A 1 31.13 -10.84 -2.21
N TYR A 2 31.00 -9.55 -2.55
CA TYR A 2 30.44 -8.55 -1.63
C TYR A 2 28.96 -8.80 -1.31
N ASP A 3 28.16 -9.13 -2.33
CA ASP A 3 26.74 -9.48 -2.15
C ASP A 3 26.57 -10.75 -1.31
N ASP A 4 27.46 -11.73 -1.46
CA ASP A 4 27.41 -12.97 -0.68
C ASP A 4 27.72 -12.74 0.80
N ILE A 5 28.70 -11.89 1.10
CA ILE A 5 29.04 -11.49 2.48
C ILE A 5 27.89 -10.68 3.09
N TYR A 6 27.30 -9.77 2.31
CA TYR A 6 26.13 -9.00 2.73
C TYR A 6 24.94 -9.91 3.07
N VAL A 7 24.62 -10.85 2.17
CA VAL A 7 23.53 -11.80 2.37
C VAL A 7 23.80 -12.71 3.56
N ASP A 8 25.03 -13.23 3.69
CA ASP A 8 25.42 -14.05 4.83
C ASP A 8 25.29 -13.30 6.16
N TYR A 9 25.75 -12.05 6.21
CA TYR A 9 25.72 -11.26 7.44
C TYR A 9 24.29 -10.91 7.87
N PHE A 10 23.47 -10.35 6.99
CA PHE A 10 22.16 -9.80 7.36
C PHE A 10 21.02 -10.83 7.36
N PHE A 11 21.09 -11.86 6.50
CA PHE A 11 19.96 -12.76 6.25
C PHE A 11 20.22 -14.23 6.60
N ARG A 12 21.43 -14.58 7.05
CA ARG A 12 21.76 -15.95 7.46
C ARG A 12 22.36 -16.01 8.85
N ARG A 13 23.56 -15.47 9.04
CA ARG A 13 24.36 -15.62 10.27
C ARG A 13 23.71 -15.00 11.50
N HIS A 14 23.10 -13.83 11.36
CA HIS A 14 22.55 -13.07 12.48
C HIS A 14 21.03 -13.17 12.59
N GLU A 15 20.37 -14.03 11.80
CA GLU A 15 18.90 -14.12 11.78
C GLU A 15 18.33 -14.40 13.18
N GLU A 16 18.88 -15.40 13.86
CA GLU A 16 18.50 -15.79 15.22
C GLU A 16 18.84 -14.71 16.25
N PHE A 17 20.03 -14.10 16.13
CA PHE A 17 20.44 -13.01 17.00
C PHE A 17 19.47 -11.82 16.89
N TRP A 18 19.05 -11.46 15.68
CA TRP A 18 18.07 -10.39 15.46
C TRP A 18 16.70 -10.75 16.03
N ARG A 19 16.29 -12.03 15.90
CA ARG A 19 15.06 -12.55 16.50
C ARG A 19 15.07 -12.37 18.01
N GLU A 20 16.13 -12.81 18.68
CA GLU A 20 16.30 -12.68 20.13
C GLU A 20 16.30 -11.22 20.58
N GLN A 21 17.04 -10.35 19.88
CA GLN A 21 17.07 -8.91 20.21
C GLN A 21 15.70 -8.25 20.03
N GLY A 22 14.94 -8.63 19.00
CA GLY A 22 13.57 -8.17 18.80
C GLY A 22 12.67 -8.58 19.97
N LEU A 23 12.73 -9.83 20.40
CA LEU A 23 11.94 -10.36 21.51
C LEU A 23 12.36 -9.83 22.88
N ILE A 24 13.57 -9.30 23.05
CA ILE A 24 13.97 -8.60 24.27
C ILE A 24 13.40 -7.18 24.31
N LYS A 25 13.42 -6.47 23.17
CA LYS A 25 13.17 -5.01 23.14
C LYS A 25 11.72 -4.64 22.82
N LEU A 26 11.10 -5.31 21.85
CA LEU A 26 9.78 -4.95 21.36
C LEU A 26 8.64 -5.20 22.35
N PRO A 27 8.68 -6.19 23.27
CA PRO A 27 7.64 -6.34 24.29
C PRO A 27 7.42 -5.10 25.14
N ALA A 28 8.49 -4.38 25.51
CA ALA A 28 8.37 -3.16 26.30
C ALA A 28 7.56 -2.08 25.56
N VAL A 29 7.73 -1.98 24.24
CA VAL A 29 6.93 -1.08 23.39
C VAL A 29 5.50 -1.59 23.25
N ARG A 30 5.33 -2.89 22.97
CA ARG A 30 4.04 -3.54 22.76
C ARG A 30 3.11 -3.45 23.95
N TYR A 31 3.64 -3.56 25.17
CA TYR A 31 2.86 -3.59 26.41
C TYR A 31 2.80 -2.22 27.11
N ALA A 32 3.47 -1.19 26.59
CA ALA A 32 3.36 0.18 27.10
C ALA A 32 2.06 0.89 26.69
N THR A 33 1.29 0.33 25.75
CA THR A 33 0.06 0.95 25.23
C THR A 33 -0.99 -0.09 24.85
N ASN A 34 -2.25 0.33 24.83
CA ASN A 34 -3.37 -0.43 24.27
C ASN A 34 -3.62 -0.11 22.79
N MET A 35 -2.82 0.77 22.18
CA MET A 35 -2.92 1.09 20.75
C MET A 35 -2.47 -0.10 19.88
N LEU A 36 -3.08 -0.23 18.71
CA LEU A 36 -2.58 -1.12 17.66
C LEU A 36 -1.25 -0.59 17.16
N ILE A 37 -0.27 -1.48 17.02
CA ILE A 37 1.06 -1.15 16.51
C ILE A 37 1.16 -1.66 15.09
N CYS A 38 1.50 -0.77 14.16
CA CYS A 38 1.83 -1.12 12.78
C CYS A 38 3.34 -0.94 12.61
N GLY A 39 4.04 -2.00 12.26
CA GLY A 39 5.44 -1.95 11.84
C GLY A 39 5.49 -1.69 10.35
N GLU A 40 6.26 -0.69 9.94
CA GLU A 40 6.66 -0.54 8.54
C GLU A 40 7.79 -1.53 8.29
N ASP A 41 7.48 -2.61 7.58
CA ASP A 41 8.37 -3.74 7.29
C ASP A 41 8.64 -3.89 5.79
N LEU A 42 8.85 -2.77 5.09
CA LEU A 42 9.16 -2.78 3.66
C LEU A 42 10.65 -2.93 3.39
N GLY A 43 10.96 -3.35 2.16
CA GLY A 43 12.33 -3.46 1.67
C GLY A 43 13.07 -4.69 2.19
N MET A 44 14.35 -4.50 2.49
CA MET A 44 15.27 -5.59 2.83
C MET A 44 15.17 -5.95 4.31
N VAL A 45 14.17 -6.76 4.66
CA VAL A 45 13.88 -7.14 6.04
C VAL A 45 14.38 -8.56 6.34
N PRO A 46 15.12 -8.78 7.46
CA PRO A 46 15.51 -10.13 7.89
C PRO A 46 14.31 -11.06 8.06
N ALA A 47 14.50 -12.36 7.77
CA ALA A 47 13.43 -13.37 7.83
C ALA A 47 12.80 -13.53 9.24
N SER A 48 13.51 -13.14 10.29
CA SER A 48 13.01 -13.17 11.67
C SER A 48 11.93 -12.14 11.95
N VAL A 49 11.91 -11.01 11.23
CA VAL A 49 11.03 -9.87 11.56
C VAL A 49 9.55 -10.21 11.41
N PRO A 50 9.05 -10.82 10.30
CA PRO A 50 7.65 -11.21 10.21
C PRO A 50 7.22 -12.13 11.35
N GLY A 51 8.08 -13.07 11.75
CA GLY A 51 7.82 -13.99 12.86
C GLY A 51 7.70 -13.29 14.21
N VAL A 52 8.63 -12.36 14.51
CA VAL A 52 8.60 -11.57 15.76
C VAL A 52 7.40 -10.63 15.79
N MET A 53 7.10 -9.94 14.68
CA MET A 53 5.93 -9.07 14.59
C MET A 53 4.64 -9.84 14.80
N HIS A 54 4.49 -10.99 14.13
CA HIS A 54 3.34 -11.88 14.32
C HIS A 54 3.22 -12.34 15.78
N GLN A 55 4.32 -12.78 16.41
CA GLN A 55 4.32 -13.23 17.81
C GLN A 55 3.88 -12.13 18.79
N LEU A 56 4.17 -10.86 18.49
CA LEU A 56 3.82 -9.72 19.33
C LEU A 56 2.49 -9.06 18.92
N GLY A 57 1.81 -9.56 17.88
CA GLY A 57 0.59 -8.97 17.34
C GLY A 57 0.81 -7.57 16.77
N ILE A 58 1.98 -7.32 16.19
CA ILE A 58 2.31 -6.10 15.46
C ILE A 58 1.89 -6.30 14.01
N LEU A 59 1.13 -5.35 13.46
CA LEU A 59 0.65 -5.43 12.08
C LEU A 59 1.79 -5.13 11.10
N GLY A 60 1.92 -5.94 10.05
CA GLY A 60 2.79 -5.63 8.91
C GLY A 60 2.12 -4.73 7.88
N LEU A 61 2.89 -4.21 6.93
CA LEU A 61 2.43 -3.35 5.85
C LEU A 61 2.51 -4.09 4.51
N ASN A 62 1.36 -4.23 3.83
CA ASN A 62 1.25 -4.90 2.54
C ASN A 62 0.96 -3.87 1.44
N ILE A 63 1.98 -3.58 0.64
CA ILE A 63 1.86 -2.70 -0.53
C ILE A 63 1.96 -3.55 -1.79
N GLN A 64 0.92 -3.52 -2.60
CA GLN A 64 0.82 -4.33 -3.81
C GLN A 64 2.01 -4.17 -4.77
N ARG A 65 2.51 -2.94 -4.91
CA ARG A 65 3.61 -2.57 -5.79
C ARG A 65 5.00 -2.79 -5.19
N MET A 66 5.07 -3.19 -3.93
CA MET A 66 6.30 -3.44 -3.18
C MET A 66 6.15 -4.71 -2.33
N PRO A 67 5.97 -5.88 -2.97
CA PRO A 67 5.80 -7.14 -2.26
C PRO A 67 7.05 -7.53 -1.45
N SER A 68 6.85 -8.19 -0.30
CA SER A 68 7.94 -8.64 0.56
C SER A 68 8.81 -9.73 -0.08
N ASN A 69 8.27 -10.49 -1.04
CA ASN A 69 9.02 -11.50 -1.79
C ASN A 69 9.68 -10.87 -3.03
N PRO A 70 11.03 -10.84 -3.12
CA PRO A 70 11.74 -10.26 -4.27
C PRO A 70 11.48 -10.98 -5.61
N ALA A 71 11.01 -12.23 -5.59
CA ALA A 71 10.65 -12.97 -6.80
C ALA A 71 9.25 -12.60 -7.33
N THR A 72 8.47 -11.86 -6.55
CA THR A 72 7.12 -11.42 -6.91
C THR A 72 7.19 -9.99 -7.42
N GLU A 73 6.67 -9.72 -8.63
CA GLU A 73 6.67 -8.36 -9.19
C GLU A 73 5.59 -7.47 -8.54
N PHE A 74 4.40 -8.04 -8.32
CA PHE A 74 3.26 -7.41 -7.65
C PHE A 74 2.67 -8.39 -6.64
N GLY A 75 2.51 -7.95 -5.39
CA GLY A 75 1.74 -8.71 -4.40
C GLY A 75 0.27 -8.76 -4.81
N HIS A 76 -0.46 -9.79 -4.39
CA HIS A 76 -1.90 -9.83 -4.58
C HIS A 76 -2.60 -9.53 -3.24
N PRO A 77 -3.49 -8.53 -3.14
CA PRO A 77 -4.13 -8.16 -1.87
C PRO A 77 -4.88 -9.31 -1.18
N ALA A 78 -5.40 -10.29 -1.93
CA ALA A 78 -6.04 -11.47 -1.36
C ALA A 78 -5.08 -12.38 -0.56
N ASP A 79 -3.77 -12.27 -0.78
CA ASP A 79 -2.76 -13.05 -0.08
C ASP A 79 -2.22 -12.33 1.17
N ALA A 80 -2.70 -11.11 1.45
CA ALA A 80 -2.25 -10.32 2.59
C ALA A 80 -2.60 -11.03 3.92
N PRO A 81 -1.67 -11.17 4.88
CA PRO A 81 -1.98 -11.75 6.19
C PRO A 81 -3.04 -10.93 6.95
N TYR A 82 -3.85 -11.57 7.80
CA TYR A 82 -4.86 -10.87 8.61
C TYR A 82 -4.25 -9.78 9.50
N LEU A 83 -3.13 -10.05 10.19
CA LEU A 83 -2.42 -9.07 11.02
C LEU A 83 -1.60 -8.09 10.16
N SER A 84 -2.27 -7.36 9.28
CA SER A 84 -1.62 -6.37 8.42
C SER A 84 -2.52 -5.20 8.04
N VAL A 85 -1.86 -4.17 7.50
CA VAL A 85 -2.48 -3.04 6.80
C VAL A 85 -2.21 -3.22 5.32
N VAL A 86 -3.26 -3.30 4.49
CA VAL A 86 -3.12 -3.26 3.03
C VAL A 86 -3.28 -1.83 2.53
N THR A 87 -2.46 -1.43 1.55
CA THR A 87 -2.53 -0.09 0.94
C THR A 87 -2.06 -0.10 -0.52
N THR A 88 -2.54 0.85 -1.31
CA THR A 88 -2.09 1.09 -2.71
C THR A 88 -0.70 1.74 -2.76
N GLY A 89 -0.30 2.45 -1.71
CA GLY A 89 1.00 3.11 -1.60
C GLY A 89 1.11 3.98 -0.35
N SER A 90 2.35 4.35 -0.01
CA SER A 90 2.63 5.30 1.06
C SER A 90 2.82 6.72 0.52
N HIS A 91 3.04 7.68 1.42
CA HIS A 91 3.38 9.05 1.07
C HIS A 91 4.72 9.18 0.33
N ASP A 92 5.61 8.19 0.45
CA ASP A 92 6.91 8.13 -0.22
C ASP A 92 6.84 7.53 -1.64
N MET A 93 5.64 7.16 -2.09
CA MET A 93 5.39 6.55 -3.38
C MET A 93 4.59 7.51 -4.28
N SER A 94 4.66 7.29 -5.59
CA SER A 94 3.69 7.88 -6.50
C SER A 94 2.28 7.38 -6.22
N THR A 95 1.28 8.23 -6.47
CA THR A 95 -0.14 7.84 -6.48
C THR A 95 -0.37 6.77 -7.53
N LEU A 96 -1.50 6.06 -7.45
CA LEU A 96 -1.82 5.01 -8.42
C LEU A 96 -1.84 5.55 -9.86
N ARG A 97 -2.39 6.75 -10.06
CA ARG A 97 -2.42 7.42 -11.35
C ARG A 97 -1.02 7.82 -11.83
N GLY A 98 -0.21 8.42 -10.96
CA GLY A 98 1.17 8.78 -11.30
C GLY A 98 1.99 7.57 -11.68
N TRP A 99 1.88 6.49 -10.90
CA TRP A 99 2.56 5.22 -11.15
C TRP A 99 2.20 4.56 -12.48
N TRP A 100 0.92 4.60 -12.87
CA TRP A 100 0.42 4.05 -14.14
C TRP A 100 1.11 4.67 -15.37
N GLU A 101 1.62 5.89 -15.23
CA GLU A 101 2.25 6.64 -16.31
C GLU A 101 3.79 6.54 -16.30
N GLU A 102 4.39 5.99 -15.24
CA GLU A 102 5.85 5.89 -15.09
C GLU A 102 6.47 4.86 -16.05
N ASP A 103 5.88 3.67 -16.15
CA ASP A 103 6.39 2.57 -16.97
C ASP A 103 5.23 1.81 -17.63
N ARG A 104 5.12 1.97 -18.95
CA ARG A 104 4.05 1.38 -19.77
C ARG A 104 4.13 -0.14 -19.85
N VAL A 105 5.34 -0.71 -19.86
CA VAL A 105 5.54 -2.16 -19.96
C VAL A 105 5.17 -2.80 -18.62
N ARG A 106 5.60 -2.20 -17.51
CA ARG A 106 5.24 -2.65 -16.16
C ARG A 106 3.74 -2.54 -15.90
N THR A 107 3.14 -1.42 -16.31
CA THR A 107 1.69 -1.20 -16.20
C THR A 107 0.88 -2.19 -17.03
N GLN A 108 1.32 -2.49 -18.27
CA GLN A 108 0.69 -3.52 -19.10
C GLN A 108 0.69 -4.89 -18.39
N ARG A 109 1.82 -5.30 -17.82
CA ARG A 109 1.91 -6.57 -17.07
C ARG A 109 0.98 -6.56 -15.86
N TYR A 110 0.95 -5.48 -15.09
CA TYR A 110 0.04 -5.36 -13.95
C TYR A 110 -1.43 -5.49 -14.37
N PHE A 111 -1.83 -4.78 -15.43
CA PHE A 111 -3.20 -4.82 -15.94
C PHE A 111 -3.61 -6.24 -16.39
N GLU A 112 -2.74 -6.93 -17.11
CA GLU A 112 -3.02 -8.29 -17.57
C GLU A 112 -3.04 -9.30 -16.42
N THR A 113 -2.04 -9.25 -15.53
CA THR A 113 -1.77 -10.33 -14.58
C THR A 113 -2.44 -10.11 -13.22
N THR A 114 -2.41 -8.87 -12.73
CA THR A 114 -2.86 -8.52 -11.37
C THR A 114 -4.33 -8.09 -11.36
N LEU A 115 -4.78 -7.39 -12.40
CA LEU A 115 -6.19 -7.07 -12.60
C LEU A 115 -6.94 -8.11 -13.47
N GLY A 116 -6.22 -9.06 -14.06
CA GLY A 116 -6.82 -10.20 -14.77
C GLY A 116 -7.34 -9.88 -16.17
N HIS A 117 -6.99 -8.72 -16.75
CA HIS A 117 -7.36 -8.33 -18.11
C HIS A 117 -6.43 -8.96 -19.15
N TRP A 118 -6.31 -10.29 -19.12
CA TRP A 118 -5.39 -11.05 -19.97
C TRP A 118 -5.57 -10.73 -21.45
N ARG A 119 -4.45 -10.46 -22.14
CA ARG A 119 -4.39 -10.14 -23.58
C ARG A 119 -5.17 -8.88 -23.98
N GLN A 120 -5.50 -8.01 -23.04
CA GLN A 120 -6.10 -6.71 -23.31
C GLN A 120 -5.05 -5.61 -23.16
N LEU A 121 -5.16 -4.56 -23.98
CA LEU A 121 -4.26 -3.41 -23.87
C LEU A 121 -4.67 -2.56 -22.65
N ALA A 122 -3.71 -2.30 -21.77
CA ALA A 122 -3.89 -1.39 -20.65
C ALA A 122 -4.24 0.02 -21.16
N PRO A 123 -5.24 0.69 -20.57
CA PRO A 123 -5.57 2.07 -20.91
C PRO A 123 -4.36 3.00 -20.90
N TYR A 124 -4.42 4.05 -21.73
CA TYR A 124 -3.31 4.99 -21.79
C TYR A 124 -3.09 5.70 -20.46
N TYR A 125 -4.17 6.24 -19.90
CA TYR A 125 -4.17 6.85 -18.58
C TYR A 125 -4.77 5.90 -17.55
N CYS A 126 -4.51 6.16 -16.27
CA CYS A 126 -5.20 5.45 -15.20
C CYS A 126 -6.65 5.96 -15.13
N GLU A 127 -7.53 5.30 -15.86
CA GLU A 127 -8.94 5.67 -15.94
C GLU A 127 -9.64 5.43 -14.60
N PRO A 128 -10.71 6.18 -14.27
CA PRO A 128 -11.37 6.06 -12.98
C PRO A 128 -11.85 4.65 -12.64
N TRP A 129 -12.25 3.87 -13.66
CA TRP A 129 -12.66 2.48 -13.47
C TRP A 129 -11.48 1.56 -13.11
N VAL A 130 -10.27 1.85 -13.62
CA VAL A 130 -9.05 1.11 -13.25
C VAL A 130 -8.73 1.38 -11.79
N VAL A 131 -8.76 2.65 -11.38
CA VAL A 131 -8.55 3.04 -9.98
C VAL A 131 -9.55 2.34 -9.06
N ARG A 132 -10.82 2.33 -9.46
CA ARG A 132 -11.89 1.64 -8.73
C ARG A 132 -11.63 0.14 -8.59
N GLU A 133 -11.17 -0.51 -9.65
CA GLU A 133 -10.86 -1.94 -9.64
C GLU A 133 -9.71 -2.27 -8.67
N VAL A 134 -8.64 -1.47 -8.70
CA VAL A 134 -7.51 -1.61 -7.77
C VAL A 134 -7.97 -1.42 -6.32
N LEU A 135 -8.71 -0.35 -6.02
CA LEU A 135 -9.22 -0.10 -4.68
C LEU A 135 -10.16 -1.20 -4.20
N ASN A 136 -11.06 -1.67 -5.07
CA ASN A 136 -11.93 -2.79 -4.76
C ASN A 136 -11.13 -4.07 -4.44
N GLN A 137 -10.09 -4.40 -5.22
CA GLN A 137 -9.23 -5.55 -4.94
C GLN A 137 -8.58 -5.46 -3.54
N HIS A 138 -8.16 -4.27 -3.11
CA HIS A 138 -7.59 -4.07 -1.77
C HIS A 138 -8.65 -4.14 -0.67
N LEU A 139 -9.83 -3.54 -0.89
CA LEU A 139 -10.96 -3.62 0.04
C LEU A 139 -11.40 -5.08 0.26
N GLN A 140 -11.34 -5.93 -0.76
CA GLN A 140 -11.66 -7.36 -0.66
C GLN A 140 -10.56 -8.22 -0.01
N SER A 141 -9.40 -7.63 0.35
CA SER A 141 -8.34 -8.37 1.05
C SER A 141 -8.78 -8.89 2.42
N PRO A 142 -8.16 -9.95 2.96
CA PRO A 142 -8.41 -10.42 4.32
C PRO A 142 -7.61 -9.63 5.38
N ALA A 143 -6.86 -8.59 5.00
CA ALA A 143 -6.09 -7.76 5.94
C ALA A 143 -7.00 -7.08 6.98
N MET A 144 -6.52 -6.92 8.21
CA MET A 144 -7.27 -6.25 9.28
C MET A 144 -7.64 -4.82 8.88
N TRP A 145 -6.71 -4.07 8.29
CA TRP A 145 -6.95 -2.72 7.82
C TRP A 145 -6.70 -2.56 6.33
N ALA A 146 -7.54 -1.77 5.67
CA ALA A 146 -7.31 -1.26 4.33
C ALA A 146 -7.23 0.27 4.42
N VAL A 147 -6.05 0.83 4.17
CA VAL A 147 -5.76 2.27 4.33
C VAL A 147 -5.24 2.78 3.01
N PHE A 148 -5.79 3.89 2.51
CA PHE A 148 -5.44 4.41 1.19
C PHE A 148 -5.08 5.89 1.25
N PRO A 149 -4.13 6.35 0.42
CA PRO A 149 -4.00 7.78 0.14
C PRO A 149 -5.31 8.34 -0.39
N LEU A 150 -5.74 9.50 0.11
CA LEU A 150 -6.97 10.16 -0.34
C LEU A 150 -6.94 10.42 -1.86
N GLN A 151 -5.75 10.69 -2.41
CA GLN A 151 -5.56 10.90 -3.85
C GLN A 151 -6.00 9.71 -4.69
N ASP A 152 -5.76 8.48 -4.22
CA ASP A 152 -6.16 7.28 -4.95
C ASP A 152 -7.68 7.10 -4.90
N PHE A 153 -8.33 7.44 -3.78
CA PHE A 153 -9.79 7.50 -3.74
C PHE A 153 -10.36 8.51 -4.74
N LEU A 154 -9.87 9.75 -4.72
CA LEU A 154 -10.32 10.80 -5.65
C LEU A 154 -10.07 10.40 -7.12
N GLY A 155 -9.06 9.59 -7.40
CA GLY A 155 -8.76 9.05 -8.73
C GLY A 155 -9.92 8.28 -9.38
N MET A 156 -10.89 7.78 -8.59
CA MET A 156 -12.12 7.13 -9.08
C MET A 156 -13.16 8.09 -9.66
N ASP A 157 -12.97 9.40 -9.53
CA ASP A 157 -13.90 10.40 -10.05
C ASP A 157 -13.19 11.37 -10.99
N ASN A 158 -13.70 11.52 -12.21
CA ASN A 158 -13.12 12.39 -13.23
C ASN A 158 -13.13 13.88 -12.88
N HIS A 159 -14.08 14.30 -12.04
CA HIS A 159 -14.29 15.70 -11.67
C HIS A 159 -13.56 16.08 -10.39
N LEU A 160 -13.35 15.13 -9.47
CA LEU A 160 -12.69 15.38 -8.18
C LEU A 160 -11.18 15.14 -8.19
N ARG A 161 -10.66 14.40 -9.18
CA ARG A 161 -9.21 14.17 -9.33
C ARG A 161 -8.51 15.38 -9.98
N ARG A 162 -7.21 15.55 -9.74
CA ARG A 162 -6.45 16.62 -10.43
C ARG A 162 -6.30 16.30 -11.91
N ALA A 163 -6.21 17.34 -12.74
CA ALA A 163 -5.95 17.18 -14.17
C ALA A 163 -4.61 16.46 -14.43
N ASN A 164 -3.55 16.89 -13.74
CA ASN A 164 -2.22 16.28 -13.82
C ASN A 164 -2.00 15.31 -12.63
N PRO A 165 -1.80 14.00 -12.86
CA PRO A 165 -1.49 13.04 -11.81
C PRO A 165 -0.24 13.38 -10.99
N HIS A 166 0.78 13.99 -11.61
CA HIS A 166 2.02 14.33 -10.91
C HIS A 166 1.83 15.41 -9.84
N ASP A 167 0.77 16.21 -9.92
CA ASP A 167 0.43 17.22 -8.90
C ASP A 167 -0.21 16.58 -7.65
N GLU A 168 -0.50 15.27 -7.69
CA GLU A 168 -1.09 14.51 -6.59
C GLU A 168 -0.04 13.90 -5.65
N GLN A 169 1.20 13.80 -6.11
CA GLN A 169 2.30 13.20 -5.35
C GLN A 169 2.74 14.12 -4.21
N ILE A 170 2.73 13.58 -2.99
CA ILE A 170 3.06 14.33 -1.79
C ILE A 170 4.58 14.42 -1.56
N ASN A 171 5.32 13.34 -1.82
CA ASN A 171 6.77 13.28 -1.67
C ASN A 171 7.48 12.56 -2.81
N VAL A 172 8.74 12.95 -3.03
CA VAL A 172 9.69 12.25 -3.88
C VAL A 172 10.95 11.97 -3.05
N PRO A 173 11.09 10.77 -2.44
CA PRO A 173 12.17 10.47 -1.50
C PRO A 173 13.58 10.65 -2.08
N SER A 174 13.73 10.42 -3.39
CA SER A 174 15.01 10.58 -4.10
C SER A 174 15.41 12.04 -4.29
N ASN A 175 14.53 13.00 -4.03
CA ASN A 175 14.78 14.43 -4.14
C ASN A 175 14.91 15.07 -2.74
N PRO A 176 16.13 15.27 -2.22
CA PRO A 176 16.34 15.87 -0.90
C PRO A 176 15.91 17.35 -0.82
N GLN A 177 15.64 18.01 -1.96
CA GLN A 177 15.10 19.37 -2.02
C GLN A 177 13.57 19.39 -2.19
N HIS A 178 12.90 18.23 -2.16
CA HIS A 178 11.45 18.18 -2.28
C HIS A 178 10.78 18.78 -1.06
N PHE A 179 9.72 19.56 -1.31
CA PHE A 179 8.91 20.17 -0.25
C PHE A 179 7.57 19.44 -0.15
N TRP A 180 7.17 19.10 1.07
CA TRP A 180 5.87 18.50 1.43
C TRP A 180 4.73 19.50 1.29
N LYS A 181 4.43 19.91 0.06
CA LYS A 181 3.54 21.03 -0.26
C LYS A 181 2.21 20.62 -0.88
N TYR A 182 1.97 19.32 -1.06
CA TYR A 182 0.67 18.86 -1.52
C TYR A 182 -0.42 19.32 -0.55
N ARG A 183 -1.46 19.93 -1.11
CA ARG A 183 -2.70 20.25 -0.41
C ARG A 183 -3.85 19.68 -1.22
N LEU A 184 -4.82 19.13 -0.50
CA LEU A 184 -6.11 18.79 -1.09
C LEU A 184 -6.67 20.07 -1.75
N HIS A 185 -7.03 19.96 -3.03
CA HIS A 185 -7.52 21.10 -3.82
C HIS A 185 -9.01 21.36 -3.63
N LEU A 186 -9.69 20.45 -2.94
CA LEU A 186 -11.11 20.51 -2.63
C LEU A 186 -11.29 20.96 -1.18
N PRO A 187 -12.20 21.91 -0.91
CA PRO A 187 -12.73 22.11 0.43
C PRO A 187 -13.36 20.81 0.97
N LEU A 188 -13.27 20.60 2.28
CA LEU A 188 -13.87 19.40 2.90
C LEU A 188 -15.39 19.43 2.81
N GLU A 189 -15.98 20.62 2.84
CA GLU A 189 -17.41 20.87 2.70
C GLU A 189 -17.92 20.38 1.34
N GLU A 190 -17.21 20.71 0.25
CA GLU A 190 -17.54 20.23 -1.10
C GLU A 190 -17.38 18.70 -1.20
N LEU A 191 -16.36 18.12 -0.57
CA LEU A 191 -16.15 16.68 -0.57
C LEU A 191 -17.28 15.94 0.18
N VAL A 192 -17.78 16.49 1.28
CA VAL A 192 -18.94 15.93 2.01
C VAL A 192 -20.19 15.95 1.15
N GLU A 193 -20.39 17.00 0.35
CA GLU A 193 -21.55 17.17 -0.54
C GLU A 193 -21.43 16.37 -1.86
N ALA A 194 -20.27 15.79 -2.17
CA ALA A 194 -20.02 15.03 -3.40
C ALA A 194 -20.68 13.63 -3.40
N VAL A 195 -22.02 13.58 -3.36
CA VAL A 195 -22.82 12.35 -3.28
C VAL A 195 -22.45 11.33 -4.38
N GLY A 196 -22.24 11.81 -5.61
CA GLY A 196 -21.86 10.97 -6.75
C GLY A 196 -20.54 10.22 -6.59
N PHE A 197 -19.67 10.69 -5.68
CA PHE A 197 -18.42 10.03 -5.30
C PHE A 197 -18.58 9.23 -3.99
N ASN A 198 -19.23 9.83 -2.98
CA ASN A 198 -19.37 9.24 -1.65
C ASN A 198 -20.22 7.95 -1.64
N GLU A 199 -21.29 7.89 -2.43
CA GLU A 199 -22.15 6.70 -2.50
C GLU A 199 -21.44 5.49 -3.13
N PRO A 200 -20.75 5.61 -4.29
CA PRO A 200 -19.94 4.51 -4.81
C PRO A 200 -18.83 4.04 -3.87
N VAL A 201 -18.14 4.96 -3.17
CA VAL A 201 -17.11 4.61 -2.17
C VAL A 201 -17.74 3.81 -1.04
N ARG A 202 -18.88 4.28 -0.49
CA ARG A 202 -19.62 3.56 0.56
C ARG A 202 -20.02 2.17 0.10
N ALA A 203 -20.57 2.05 -1.10
CA ALA A 203 -20.99 0.77 -1.65
C ALA A 203 -19.84 -0.23 -1.79
N LEU A 204 -18.63 0.23 -2.18
CA LEU A 204 -17.43 -0.63 -2.22
C LEU A 204 -17.05 -1.13 -0.82
N VAL A 205 -17.06 -0.24 0.17
CA VAL A 205 -16.70 -0.55 1.56
C VAL A 205 -17.71 -1.52 2.19
N GLU A 206 -19.00 -1.32 1.95
CA GLU A 206 -20.07 -2.22 2.42
C GLU A 206 -19.99 -3.59 1.73
N ALA A 207 -19.83 -3.62 0.41
CA ALA A 207 -19.72 -4.85 -0.36
C ALA A 207 -18.48 -5.68 -0.02
N SER A 208 -17.44 -5.06 0.56
CA SER A 208 -16.25 -5.76 1.05
C SER A 208 -16.33 -6.16 2.52
N GLY A 209 -17.49 -6.02 3.17
CA GLY A 209 -17.67 -6.35 4.59
C GLY A 209 -16.87 -5.45 5.55
N ARG A 210 -16.45 -4.27 5.08
CA ARG A 210 -15.69 -3.25 5.85
C ARG A 210 -16.55 -2.04 6.24
N GLY A 211 -17.85 -2.10 5.96
CA GLY A 211 -18.83 -1.12 6.43
C GLY A 211 -18.97 -1.15 7.95
N PRO A 212 -19.78 -0.24 8.51
CA PRO A 212 -20.06 -0.26 9.94
C PRO A 212 -20.53 -1.65 10.35
N ALA A 213 -19.82 -2.26 11.29
CA ALA A 213 -20.47 -3.22 12.16
C ALA A 213 -21.53 -2.40 12.90
N TYR A 214 -22.78 -2.87 12.91
CA TYR A 214 -23.98 -2.25 13.54
C TYR A 214 -24.50 -0.94 12.95
#